data_AF-A0A7M6UW33-F1
#
_entry.id   AF-A0A7M6UW33-F1
#
_cell.length_a   1.000
_cell.length_b   1.000
_cell.length_c   1.000
_cell.angle_alpha   90.00
_cell.angle_beta   90.00
_cell.angle_gamma   90.00
#
_symmetry.space_group_name_H-M   'P 1'
#
loop_
_entity.id
_entity.type
_entity.pdbx_description
1 polymer ?
#
loop_
_entity_poly.entity_id
_entity_poly.type
_entity_poly.pdbx_seq_one_letter_code
_entity_poly.pdbx_strand_id
1 'polypeptide(L)'
;MLSRLAARNAQKWSSLASIRCQPFSASASEFERPVRPEYPSPVRHGFIPEEWFTFFYPKTGVTGPYAFAAGVSTYLLSKEIYVLEHEFYSGLSLAIVLIYGIKKFGPSVAAFLDKGIDQLENELESGRTMQIDTLKELIEHEKKEQWRTDSQKMIMDIKKENIAMQLEAAYRERLAHVYSEVKKRLDYQVQILDVERRLSQKHMVQWIVDSVKKAFTPEQEKAVLSQCISDLQALQKA
;
A
#
# COMPACT_ATOMS: atom_id res chain seq x y z
N MET A 1 -8.65 32.84 51.12
CA MET A 1 -8.23 31.44 51.41
C MET A 1 -9.22 30.45 50.80
N LEU A 2 -9.36 30.42 49.47
CA LEU A 2 -10.32 29.58 48.75
C LEU A 2 -9.73 29.07 47.43
N SER A 3 -8.58 28.39 47.46
CA SER A 3 -7.94 27.90 46.24
C SER A 3 -7.28 26.52 46.36
N ARG A 4 -7.52 25.78 47.45
CA ARG A 4 -6.94 24.43 47.65
C ARG A 4 -7.96 23.28 47.70
N LEU A 5 -9.25 23.57 47.69
CA LEU A 5 -10.32 22.55 47.69
C LEU A 5 -10.81 22.18 46.28
N ALA A 6 -10.68 23.07 45.29
CA ALA A 6 -11.14 22.79 43.92
C ALA A 6 -10.24 21.82 43.14
N ALA A 7 -8.94 21.76 43.47
CA ALA A 7 -7.98 20.91 42.76
C ALA A 7 -8.03 19.41 43.16
N ARG A 8 -8.72 19.06 44.26
CA ARG A 8 -8.83 17.66 44.71
C ARG A 8 -9.97 16.88 44.04
N ASN A 9 -10.97 17.56 43.47
CA ASN A 9 -12.10 16.91 42.80
C ASN A 9 -11.96 16.78 41.28
N ALA A 10 -10.95 17.41 40.66
CA ALA A 10 -10.74 17.32 39.21
C ALA A 10 -9.93 16.09 38.76
N GLN A 11 -9.40 15.29 39.69
CA GLN A 11 -8.48 14.18 39.37
C GLN A 11 -9.10 12.78 39.47
N LYS A 12 -10.44 12.68 39.53
CA LYS A 12 -11.13 11.37 39.66
C LYS A 12 -12.13 11.05 38.56
N TRP A 13 -12.06 11.71 37.40
CA TRP A 13 -12.91 11.40 36.24
C TRP A 13 -12.10 10.90 35.03
N SER A 14 -11.04 10.12 35.28
CA SER A 14 -10.37 9.29 34.27
C SER A 14 -10.52 7.80 34.61
N SER A 15 -11.75 7.33 34.58
CA SER A 15 -12.04 5.91 34.35
C SER A 15 -13.36 5.80 33.58
N LEU A 16 -13.45 6.55 32.48
CA LEU A 16 -14.27 6.09 31.36
C LEU A 16 -13.71 4.71 31.02
N ALA A 17 -14.57 3.71 31.21
CA ALA A 17 -14.28 2.32 30.96
C ALA A 17 -13.52 2.21 29.64
N SER A 18 -12.22 2.01 29.74
CA SER A 18 -11.51 1.25 28.74
C SER A 18 -12.25 -0.07 28.70
N ILE A 19 -13.13 -0.26 27.71
CA ILE A 19 -13.42 -1.60 27.22
C ILE A 19 -12.10 -2.04 26.61
N ARG A 20 -11.20 -2.45 27.51
CA ARG A 20 -10.08 -3.29 27.17
C ARG A 20 -10.76 -4.54 26.69
N CYS A 21 -10.81 -4.73 25.37
CA CYS A 21 -10.91 -6.06 24.80
C CYS A 21 -9.71 -6.80 25.39
N GLN A 22 -9.91 -7.43 26.55
CA GLN A 22 -9.07 -8.53 26.92
C GLN A 22 -9.20 -9.49 25.74
N PRO A 23 -8.10 -9.94 25.11
CA PRO A 23 -8.19 -11.20 24.40
C PRO A 23 -8.62 -12.16 25.50
N PHE A 24 -9.90 -12.52 25.51
CA PHE A 24 -10.33 -13.69 26.24
C PHE A 24 -9.62 -14.82 25.50
N SER A 25 -8.38 -15.09 25.90
CA SER A 25 -7.74 -16.38 25.71
C SER A 25 -8.52 -17.34 26.60
N ALA A 26 -9.78 -17.59 26.22
CA ALA A 26 -10.36 -18.86 26.49
C ALA A 26 -9.44 -19.85 25.82
N SER A 27 -8.69 -20.58 26.64
CA SER A 27 -8.54 -22.00 26.42
C SER A 27 -9.94 -22.63 26.48
N ALA A 28 -10.81 -22.25 25.53
CA ALA A 28 -11.91 -23.10 25.15
C ALA A 28 -11.19 -24.28 24.52
N SER A 29 -11.19 -25.42 25.19
CA SER A 29 -10.98 -26.70 24.51
C SER A 29 -11.86 -26.63 23.26
N GLU A 30 -11.24 -26.50 22.09
CA GLU A 30 -11.96 -26.47 20.82
C GLU A 30 -12.86 -27.70 20.84
N PHE A 31 -14.16 -27.47 20.90
CA PHE A 31 -15.12 -28.53 20.69
C PHE A 31 -14.99 -28.90 19.22
N GLU A 32 -14.07 -29.82 18.93
CA GLU A 32 -13.94 -30.39 17.60
C GLU A 32 -15.27 -31.06 17.29
N ARG A 33 -16.05 -30.42 16.41
CA ARG A 33 -17.29 -30.99 15.94
C ARG A 33 -16.94 -32.36 15.34
N PRO A 34 -17.63 -33.45 15.74
CA PRO A 34 -17.37 -34.76 15.18
C PRO A 34 -17.49 -34.68 13.65
N VAL A 35 -16.37 -34.93 12.96
CA VAL A 35 -16.30 -34.90 11.51
C VAL A 35 -16.88 -36.19 10.97
N ARG A 36 -17.75 -36.09 9.95
CA ARG A 36 -18.26 -37.27 9.27
C ARG A 36 -17.08 -37.96 8.57
N PRO A 37 -16.89 -39.28 8.72
CA PRO A 37 -15.87 -39.99 7.96
C PRO A 37 -16.18 -39.88 6.45
N GLU A 38 -15.16 -39.61 5.65
CA GLU A 38 -15.28 -39.45 4.18
C GLU A 38 -15.78 -40.73 3.50
N TYR A 39 -15.32 -41.89 4.00
CA TYR A 39 -15.70 -43.19 3.49
C TYR A 39 -16.54 -43.97 4.51
N PRO A 40 -17.61 -44.65 4.07
CA PRO A 40 -18.37 -45.53 4.95
C PRO A 40 -17.52 -46.74 5.37
N SER A 41 -17.87 -47.34 6.51
CA SER A 41 -17.28 -48.61 6.93
C SER A 41 -17.51 -49.68 5.85
N PRO A 42 -16.50 -50.51 5.52
CA PRO A 42 -16.64 -51.49 4.46
C PRO A 42 -17.69 -52.56 4.80
N VAL A 43 -18.56 -52.85 3.83
CA VAL A 43 -19.64 -53.85 3.93
C VAL A 43 -19.49 -54.84 2.78
N ARG A 44 -19.45 -56.14 3.10
CA ARG A 44 -19.43 -57.21 2.10
C ARG A 44 -20.86 -57.67 1.79
N HIS A 45 -21.12 -58.01 0.53
CA HIS A 45 -22.43 -58.49 0.06
C HIS A 45 -23.62 -57.53 0.29
N GLY A 46 -23.36 -56.25 0.56
CA GLY A 46 -24.36 -55.20 0.68
C GLY A 46 -25.02 -55.06 2.06
N PHE A 47 -24.99 -56.10 2.91
CA PHE A 47 -25.63 -56.05 4.24
C PHE A 47 -24.76 -56.56 5.40
N ILE A 48 -23.66 -57.28 5.14
CA ILE A 48 -22.82 -57.85 6.20
C ILE A 48 -21.60 -56.95 6.41
N PRO A 49 -21.42 -56.32 7.58
CA PRO A 49 -20.27 -55.46 7.84
C PRO A 49 -18.97 -56.28 7.83
N GLU A 50 -17.86 -55.66 7.40
CA GLU A 50 -16.55 -56.31 7.44
C GLU A 50 -16.13 -56.71 8.86
N GLU A 51 -16.64 -56.02 9.87
CA GLU A 51 -16.46 -56.35 11.29
C GLU A 51 -16.88 -57.78 11.64
N TRP A 52 -17.91 -58.30 10.99
CA TRP A 52 -18.33 -59.68 11.19
C TRP A 52 -17.30 -60.65 10.61
N PHE A 53 -16.66 -60.30 9.49
CA PHE A 53 -15.57 -61.10 8.93
C PHE A 53 -14.32 -61.02 9.82
N THR A 54 -13.91 -59.81 10.25
CA THR A 54 -12.76 -59.58 11.17
C THR A 54 -12.85 -60.42 12.44
N PHE A 55 -14.07 -60.61 12.97
CA PHE A 55 -14.32 -61.48 14.11
C PHE A 55 -13.93 -62.96 13.88
N PHE A 56 -14.20 -63.52 12.69
CA PHE A 56 -13.90 -64.93 12.38
C PHE A 56 -12.46 -65.18 11.93
N TYR A 57 -11.77 -64.20 11.33
CA TYR A 57 -10.40 -64.36 10.83
C TYR A 57 -9.42 -65.03 11.82
N PRO A 58 -9.35 -64.63 13.11
CA PRO A 58 -8.39 -65.24 14.03
C PRO A 58 -8.67 -66.72 14.36
N LYS A 59 -9.87 -67.23 14.06
CA LYS A 59 -10.28 -68.60 14.42
C LYS A 59 -10.44 -69.52 13.23
N THR A 60 -11.09 -69.04 12.18
CA THR A 60 -11.51 -69.86 11.04
C THR A 60 -11.03 -69.29 9.70
N GLY A 61 -10.19 -68.25 9.73
CA GLY A 61 -9.62 -67.62 8.55
C GLY A 61 -10.66 -66.93 7.66
N VAL A 62 -10.28 -66.65 6.41
CA VAL A 62 -11.12 -65.93 5.43
C VAL A 62 -12.37 -66.76 5.07
N THR A 63 -12.26 -68.08 5.05
CA THR A 63 -13.34 -69.01 4.66
C THR A 63 -14.36 -69.24 5.78
N GLY A 64 -14.00 -68.93 7.02
CA GLY A 64 -14.85 -69.13 8.20
C GLY A 64 -16.25 -68.53 8.09
N PRO A 65 -16.39 -67.22 7.84
CA PRO A 65 -17.68 -66.56 7.62
C PRO A 65 -18.54 -67.22 6.54
N TYR A 66 -17.91 -67.62 5.42
CA TYR A 66 -18.59 -68.24 4.29
C TYR A 66 -19.07 -69.66 4.61
N ALA A 67 -18.22 -70.46 5.27
CA ALA A 67 -18.57 -71.81 5.71
C ALA A 67 -19.66 -71.77 6.79
N PHE A 68 -19.63 -70.77 7.68
CA PHE A 68 -20.69 -70.54 8.66
C PHE A 68 -22.01 -70.18 7.98
N ALA A 69 -21.99 -69.23 7.03
CA ALA A 69 -23.19 -68.86 6.29
C ALA A 69 -23.79 -70.05 5.51
N ALA A 70 -22.94 -70.84 4.84
CA ALA A 70 -23.36 -72.07 4.17
C ALA A 70 -23.96 -73.07 5.16
N GLY A 71 -23.29 -73.35 6.29
CA GLY A 71 -23.76 -74.27 7.32
C GLY A 71 -25.10 -73.85 7.95
N VAL A 72 -25.26 -72.57 8.29
CA VAL A 72 -26.52 -72.03 8.80
C VAL A 72 -27.62 -72.12 7.74
N SER A 73 -27.33 -71.79 6.48
CA SER A 73 -28.32 -71.91 5.40
C SER A 73 -28.79 -73.35 5.18
N THR A 74 -27.87 -74.32 5.15
CA THR A 74 -28.22 -75.74 5.02
C THR A 74 -28.99 -76.26 6.22
N TYR A 75 -28.65 -75.81 7.43
CA TYR A 75 -29.38 -76.15 8.65
C TYR A 75 -30.81 -75.62 8.63
N LEU A 76 -31.02 -74.35 8.26
CA LEU A 76 -32.34 -73.72 8.18
C LEU A 76 -33.26 -74.42 7.17
N LEU A 77 -32.71 -74.82 6.01
CA LEU A 77 -33.43 -75.58 4.99
C LEU A 77 -33.72 -77.01 5.45
N SER A 78 -32.73 -77.71 6.02
CA SER A 78 -32.86 -79.11 6.45
C SER A 78 -33.83 -79.28 7.63
N LYS A 79 -33.99 -78.26 8.47
CA LYS A 79 -34.92 -78.27 9.60
C LYS A 79 -36.26 -77.60 9.29
N GLU A 80 -36.49 -77.21 8.04
CA GLU A 80 -37.71 -76.53 7.59
C GLU A 80 -38.05 -75.29 8.45
N ILE A 81 -37.05 -74.71 9.12
CA ILE A 81 -37.20 -73.42 9.82
C ILE A 81 -37.40 -72.32 8.78
N TYR A 82 -36.80 -72.52 7.60
CA TYR A 82 -37.04 -71.69 6.42
C TYR A 82 -37.70 -72.55 5.32
N VAL A 83 -39.03 -72.48 5.24
CA VAL A 83 -39.83 -73.23 4.26
C VAL A 83 -39.84 -72.51 2.92
N LEU A 84 -39.52 -73.23 1.84
CA LEU A 84 -39.50 -72.70 0.48
C LEU A 84 -40.91 -72.69 -0.13
N GLU A 85 -41.75 -71.76 0.34
CA GLU A 85 -43.10 -71.57 -0.21
C GLU A 85 -43.11 -70.80 -1.54
N HIS A 86 -44.29 -70.63 -2.12
CA HIS A 86 -44.46 -69.89 -3.38
C HIS A 86 -43.93 -68.44 -3.28
N GLU A 87 -44.02 -67.82 -2.09
CA GLU A 87 -43.51 -66.47 -1.85
C GLU A 87 -41.97 -66.38 -1.90
N PHE A 88 -41.24 -67.46 -1.64
CA PHE A 88 -39.77 -67.46 -1.69
C PHE A 88 -39.25 -67.10 -3.09
N TYR A 89 -39.87 -67.65 -4.14
CA TYR A 89 -39.48 -67.37 -5.52
C TYR A 89 -39.80 -65.93 -5.92
N SER A 90 -40.92 -65.38 -5.41
CA SER A 90 -41.26 -63.97 -5.57
C SER A 90 -40.20 -63.08 -4.91
N GLY A 91 -39.82 -63.38 -3.66
CA GLY A 91 -38.75 -62.67 -2.94
C GLY A 91 -37.38 -62.73 -3.64
N LEU A 92 -37.02 -63.89 -4.19
CA LEU A 92 -35.78 -64.05 -4.98
C LEU A 92 -35.79 -63.14 -6.22
N SER A 93 -36.91 -63.11 -6.96
CA SER A 93 -37.05 -62.27 -8.15
C SER A 93 -36.93 -60.79 -7.81
N LEU A 94 -37.54 -60.34 -6.71
CA LEU A 94 -37.45 -58.99 -6.20
C LEU A 94 -36.01 -58.64 -5.79
N ALA A 95 -35.32 -59.54 -5.09
CA ALA A 95 -33.94 -59.34 -4.68
C ALA A 95 -32.99 -59.15 -5.88
N ILE A 96 -33.18 -59.92 -6.95
CA ILE A 96 -32.38 -59.78 -8.20
C ILE A 96 -32.61 -58.41 -8.84
N VAL A 97 -33.86 -57.97 -8.93
CA VAL A 97 -34.21 -56.65 -9.48
C VAL A 97 -33.61 -55.53 -8.63
N LEU A 98 -33.67 -55.63 -7.30
CA LEU A 98 -33.08 -54.64 -6.38
C LEU A 98 -31.55 -54.58 -6.52
N ILE A 99 -30.87 -55.73 -6.56
CA ILE A 99 -29.41 -55.79 -6.74
C ILE A 99 -29.00 -55.16 -8.08
N TYR A 100 -29.76 -55.46 -9.15
CA TYR A 100 -29.53 -54.86 -10.46
C TYR A 100 -29.74 -53.34 -10.44
N GLY A 101 -30.83 -52.88 -9.83
CA GLY A 101 -31.14 -51.46 -9.67
C GLY A 101 -30.06 -50.69 -8.91
N ILE A 102 -29.62 -51.21 -7.76
CA ILE A 102 -28.57 -50.60 -6.94
C ILE A 102 -27.25 -50.53 -7.73
N LYS A 103 -26.86 -51.60 -8.44
CA LYS A 103 -25.61 -51.60 -9.23
C LYS A 103 -25.64 -50.66 -10.43
N LYS A 104 -26.80 -50.46 -11.07
CA LYS A 104 -26.93 -49.59 -12.25
C LYS A 104 -27.13 -48.12 -11.91
N PHE A 105 -28.01 -47.83 -10.96
CA PHE A 105 -28.36 -46.45 -10.59
C PHE A 105 -27.52 -45.89 -9.45
N GLY A 106 -26.89 -46.75 -8.63
CA GLY A 106 -26.01 -46.35 -7.52
C GLY A 106 -24.99 -45.27 -7.87
N PRO A 107 -24.13 -45.43 -8.90
CA PRO A 107 -23.13 -44.42 -9.23
C PRO A 107 -23.76 -43.10 -9.70
N SER A 108 -24.90 -43.14 -10.38
CA SER A 108 -25.59 -41.93 -10.83
C SER A 108 -26.20 -41.15 -9.67
N VAL A 109 -26.76 -41.85 -8.68
CA VAL A 109 -27.33 -41.23 -7.47
C VAL A 109 -26.22 -40.68 -6.58
N ALA A 110 -25.11 -41.42 -6.40
CA ALA A 110 -23.95 -40.94 -5.66
C ALA A 110 -23.41 -39.63 -6.26
N ALA A 111 -23.14 -39.62 -7.57
CA ALA A 111 -22.65 -38.42 -8.25
C ALA A 111 -23.63 -37.23 -8.20
N PHE A 112 -24.94 -37.47 -8.10
CA PHE A 112 -25.93 -36.40 -7.92
C PHE A 112 -25.90 -35.83 -6.50
N LEU A 113 -25.78 -36.69 -5.48
CA LEU A 113 -25.68 -36.27 -4.08
C LEU A 113 -24.36 -35.54 -3.81
N ASP A 114 -23.24 -36.03 -4.34
CA ASP A 114 -21.92 -35.40 -4.22
C ASP A 114 -21.93 -33.99 -4.81
N LYS A 115 -22.51 -33.82 -6.01
CA LYS A 115 -22.69 -32.49 -6.61
C LYS A 115 -23.50 -31.52 -5.76
N GLY A 116 -24.51 -32.02 -5.04
CA GLY A 116 -25.30 -31.20 -4.13
C GLY A 116 -24.48 -30.70 -2.93
N ILE A 117 -23.60 -31.55 -2.40
CA ILE A 117 -22.67 -31.18 -1.32
C ILE A 117 -21.63 -30.18 -1.85
N ASP A 118 -21.03 -30.46 -3.01
CA ASP A 118 -20.04 -29.56 -3.64
C ASP A 118 -20.63 -28.17 -3.89
N GLN A 119 -21.88 -28.07 -4.35
CA GLN A 119 -22.54 -26.78 -4.55
C GLN A 119 -22.71 -26.00 -3.25
N LEU A 120 -23.14 -26.68 -2.18
CA LEU A 120 -23.31 -26.09 -0.87
C LEU A 120 -21.96 -25.62 -0.29
N GLU A 121 -20.92 -26.43 -0.42
CA GLU A 121 -19.57 -26.07 0.03
C GLU A 121 -19.02 -24.87 -0.74
N ASN A 122 -19.17 -24.85 -2.06
CA ASN A 122 -18.77 -23.72 -2.89
C ASN A 122 -19.54 -22.44 -2.55
N GLU A 123 -20.84 -22.53 -2.26
CA GLU A 123 -21.63 -21.37 -1.83
C GLU A 123 -21.12 -20.82 -0.50
N LEU A 124 -20.88 -21.69 0.50
CA LEU A 124 -20.35 -21.29 1.80
C LEU A 124 -18.95 -20.67 1.69
N GLU A 125 -18.05 -21.27 0.92
CA GLU A 125 -16.69 -20.76 0.73
C GLU A 125 -16.70 -19.44 -0.08
N SER A 126 -17.58 -19.32 -1.08
CA SER A 126 -17.79 -18.05 -1.80
C SER A 126 -18.29 -16.94 -0.88
N GLY A 127 -19.26 -17.23 0.00
CA GLY A 127 -19.76 -16.27 0.99
C GLY A 127 -18.68 -15.83 1.97
N ARG A 128 -17.86 -16.77 2.44
CA ARG A 128 -16.72 -16.50 3.31
C ARG A 128 -15.66 -15.63 2.63
N THR A 129 -15.25 -15.99 1.42
CA THR A 129 -14.25 -15.24 0.64
C THR A 129 -14.73 -13.83 0.32
N MET A 130 -15.98 -13.66 -0.10
CA MET A 130 -16.60 -12.34 -0.28
C MET A 130 -16.57 -11.49 1.00
N GLN A 131 -16.88 -12.08 2.16
CA GLN A 131 -16.79 -11.36 3.44
C GLN A 131 -15.34 -10.97 3.78
N ILE A 132 -14.38 -11.85 3.54
CA ILE A 132 -12.96 -11.56 3.77
C ILE A 132 -12.51 -10.41 2.87
N ASP A 133 -12.89 -10.42 1.60
CA ASP A 133 -12.44 -9.40 0.64
C ASP A 133 -13.11 -8.05 0.88
N THR A 134 -14.39 -8.02 1.23
CA THR A 134 -15.07 -6.77 1.66
C THR A 134 -14.42 -6.19 2.92
N LEU A 135 -14.05 -7.02 3.90
CA LEU A 135 -13.32 -6.56 5.09
C LEU A 135 -11.93 -6.00 4.75
N LYS A 136 -11.20 -6.65 3.82
CA LYS A 136 -9.90 -6.12 3.35
C LYS A 136 -10.06 -4.76 2.67
N GLU A 137 -11.05 -4.62 1.79
CA GLU A 137 -11.32 -3.36 1.09
C GLU A 137 -11.65 -2.23 2.09
N LEU A 138 -12.47 -2.52 3.11
CA LEU A 138 -12.77 -1.57 4.17
C LEU A 138 -11.52 -1.17 4.98
N ILE A 139 -10.62 -2.11 5.27
CA ILE A 139 -9.36 -1.82 5.96
C ILE A 139 -8.45 -0.92 5.10
N GLU A 140 -8.36 -1.17 3.79
CA GLU A 140 -7.58 -0.34 2.88
C GLU A 140 -8.16 1.07 2.73
N HIS A 141 -9.50 1.17 2.64
CA HIS A 141 -10.21 2.44 2.64
C HIS A 141 -9.93 3.24 3.92
N GLU A 142 -10.05 2.62 5.09
CA GLU A 142 -9.80 3.26 6.38
C GLU A 142 -8.35 3.76 6.50
N LYS A 143 -7.37 2.95 6.07
CA LYS A 143 -5.95 3.38 6.03
C LYS A 143 -5.75 4.62 5.14
N LYS A 144 -6.47 4.69 4.02
CA LYS A 144 -6.41 5.84 3.10
C LYS A 144 -7.02 7.09 3.74
N GLU A 145 -8.11 6.96 4.48
CA GLU A 145 -8.72 8.07 5.21
C GLU A 145 -7.83 8.57 6.36
N GLN A 146 -7.17 7.67 7.08
CA GLN A 146 -6.16 8.04 8.08
C GLN A 146 -5.02 8.84 7.45
N TRP A 147 -4.47 8.35 6.32
CA TRP A 147 -3.43 9.07 5.56
C TRP A 147 -3.90 10.45 5.08
N ARG A 148 -5.13 10.56 4.58
CA ARG A 148 -5.73 11.84 4.16
C ARG A 148 -5.83 12.81 5.33
N THR A 149 -6.25 12.34 6.50
CA THR A 149 -6.39 13.16 7.70
C THR A 149 -5.04 13.70 8.18
N ASP A 150 -4.00 12.86 8.18
CA ASP A 150 -2.65 13.32 8.53
C ASP A 150 -2.06 14.27 7.49
N SER A 151 -2.34 14.02 6.20
CA SER A 151 -1.93 14.92 5.11
C SER A 151 -2.57 16.31 5.22
N GLN A 152 -3.80 16.42 5.72
CA GLN A 152 -4.43 17.73 5.95
C GLN A 152 -3.65 18.59 6.95
N LYS A 153 -3.08 17.99 8.01
CA LYS A 153 -2.23 18.71 8.97
C LYS A 153 -1.00 19.28 8.25
N MET A 154 -0.34 18.44 7.44
CA MET A 154 0.82 18.86 6.65
C MET A 154 0.48 20.00 5.68
N ILE A 155 -0.66 19.96 5.00
CA ILE A 155 -1.12 21.04 4.10
C ILE A 155 -1.29 22.35 4.87
N MET A 156 -1.82 22.30 6.09
CA MET A 156 -1.98 23.51 6.91
C MET A 156 -0.64 24.10 7.33
N ASP A 157 0.35 23.27 7.63
CA ASP A 157 1.69 23.75 7.98
C ASP A 157 2.41 24.34 6.76
N ILE A 158 2.33 23.68 5.59
CA ILE A 158 2.84 24.24 4.32
C ILE A 158 2.22 25.61 4.03
N LYS A 159 0.91 25.79 4.27
CA LYS A 159 0.24 27.09 4.07
C LYS A 159 0.79 28.16 5.00
N LYS A 160 1.02 27.84 6.27
CA LYS A 160 1.61 28.78 7.24
C LYS A 160 3.01 29.20 6.82
N GLU A 161 3.85 28.22 6.44
CA GLU A 161 5.22 28.47 5.99
C GLU A 161 5.26 29.29 4.69
N ASN A 162 4.35 29.01 3.75
CA ASN A 162 4.25 29.78 2.51
C ASN A 162 3.91 31.26 2.79
N ILE A 163 2.95 31.52 3.68
CA ILE A 163 2.61 32.91 4.08
C ILE A 163 3.79 33.57 4.78
N ALA A 164 4.48 32.88 5.69
CA ALA A 164 5.66 33.40 6.36
C ALA A 164 6.77 33.77 5.35
N MET A 165 7.04 32.88 4.40
CA MET A 165 8.01 33.10 3.32
C MET A 165 7.62 34.30 2.45
N GLN A 166 6.35 34.45 2.07
CA GLN A 166 5.86 35.60 1.30
C GLN A 166 6.04 36.92 2.06
N LEU A 167 5.76 36.92 3.37
CA LEU A 167 5.96 38.11 4.21
C LEU A 167 7.43 38.50 4.31
N GLU A 168 8.33 37.54 4.50
CA GLU A 168 9.77 37.81 4.50
C GLU A 168 10.28 38.28 3.14
N ALA A 169 9.79 37.69 2.04
CA ALA A 169 10.15 38.10 0.69
C ALA A 169 9.75 39.56 0.44
N ALA A 170 8.50 39.93 0.75
CA ALA A 170 8.01 41.30 0.62
C ALA A 170 8.80 42.28 1.51
N TYR A 171 9.19 41.87 2.71
CA TYR A 171 10.04 42.69 3.59
C TYR A 171 11.42 42.93 2.97
N ARG A 172 12.10 41.87 2.49
CA ARG A 172 13.41 41.98 1.83
C ARG A 172 13.35 42.79 0.54
N GLU A 173 12.27 42.64 -0.23
CA GLU A 173 12.02 43.42 -1.45
C GLU A 173 11.92 44.93 -1.13
N ARG A 174 11.16 45.31 -0.09
CA ARG A 174 11.05 46.71 0.35
C ARG A 174 12.39 47.29 0.78
N LEU A 175 13.19 46.53 1.53
CA LEU A 175 14.54 46.95 1.93
C LEU A 175 15.47 47.12 0.72
N ALA A 176 15.46 46.15 -0.20
CA ALA A 176 16.25 46.20 -1.42
C ALA A 176 15.85 47.38 -2.32
N HIS A 177 14.54 47.68 -2.40
CA HIS A 177 14.03 48.84 -3.12
C HIS A 177 14.59 50.14 -2.54
N VAL A 178 14.47 50.35 -1.22
CA VAL A 178 15.01 51.55 -0.55
C VAL A 178 16.53 51.66 -0.75
N TYR A 179 17.26 50.56 -0.58
CA TYR A 179 18.70 50.52 -0.82
C TYR A 179 19.05 50.94 -2.26
N SER A 180 18.32 50.40 -3.25
CA SER A 180 18.55 50.73 -4.66
C SER A 180 18.27 52.20 -4.98
N GLU A 181 17.23 52.80 -4.38
CA GLU A 181 16.90 54.21 -4.57
C GLU A 181 17.94 55.13 -3.94
N VAL A 182 18.39 54.85 -2.72
CA VAL A 182 19.46 55.63 -2.08
C VAL A 182 20.76 55.52 -2.89
N LYS A 183 21.11 54.31 -3.34
CA LYS A 183 22.29 54.10 -4.18
C LYS A 183 22.19 54.89 -5.49
N LYS A 184 21.04 54.87 -6.18
CA LYS A 184 20.82 55.67 -7.40
C LYS A 184 21.07 57.16 -7.17
N ARG A 185 20.65 57.72 -6.04
CA ARG A 185 20.90 59.14 -5.71
C ARG A 185 22.39 59.42 -5.48
N LEU A 186 23.09 58.52 -4.80
CA LEU A 186 24.53 58.66 -4.57
C LEU A 186 25.33 58.51 -5.86
N ASP A 187 25.04 57.48 -6.66
CA ASP A 187 25.66 57.23 -7.96
C ASP A 187 25.43 58.42 -8.91
N TYR A 188 24.25 59.04 -8.86
CA TYR A 188 23.95 60.26 -9.62
C TYR A 188 24.85 61.44 -9.21
N GLN A 189 25.08 61.65 -7.90
CA GLN A 189 25.98 62.70 -7.42
C GLN A 189 27.43 62.45 -7.87
N VAL A 190 27.91 61.21 -7.77
CA VAL A 190 29.25 60.83 -8.25
C VAL A 190 29.37 61.10 -9.75
N GLN A 191 28.36 60.73 -10.54
CA GLN A 191 28.34 60.99 -11.98
C GLN A 191 28.37 62.49 -12.31
N ILE A 192 27.66 63.34 -11.57
CA ILE A 192 27.74 64.80 -11.75
C ILE A 192 29.17 65.28 -11.52
N LEU A 193 29.80 64.88 -10.42
CA LEU A 193 31.18 65.28 -10.09
C LEU A 193 32.16 64.82 -11.16
N ASP A 194 32.01 63.59 -11.68
CA ASP A 194 32.85 63.07 -12.75
C ASP A 194 32.62 63.80 -14.08
N VAL A 195 31.39 64.25 -14.37
CA VAL A 195 31.09 65.08 -15.55
C VAL A 195 31.71 66.46 -15.40
N GLU A 196 31.56 67.11 -14.25
CA GLU A 196 32.14 68.43 -13.97
C GLU A 196 33.66 68.41 -14.06
N ARG A 197 34.31 67.39 -13.48
CA ARG A 197 35.76 67.19 -13.58
C ARG A 197 36.21 66.98 -15.01
N ARG A 198 35.46 66.21 -15.81
CA ARG A 198 35.77 66.02 -17.24
C ARG A 198 35.57 67.31 -18.04
N LEU A 199 34.56 68.10 -17.72
CA LEU A 199 34.28 69.36 -18.41
C LEU A 199 35.33 70.43 -18.08
N SER A 200 35.73 70.56 -16.81
CA SER A 200 36.81 71.45 -16.40
C SER A 200 38.15 71.06 -17.01
N GLN A 201 38.49 69.77 -17.05
CA GLN A 201 39.67 69.27 -17.75
C GLN A 201 39.64 69.60 -19.25
N LYS A 202 38.51 69.36 -19.93
CA LYS A 202 38.37 69.71 -21.36
C LYS A 202 38.52 71.21 -21.59
N HIS A 203 37.86 72.03 -20.77
CA HIS A 203 37.97 73.49 -20.87
C HIS A 203 39.40 73.97 -20.62
N MET A 204 40.09 73.44 -19.60
CA MET A 204 41.49 73.75 -19.32
C MET A 204 42.41 73.38 -20.48
N VAL A 205 42.27 72.17 -21.04
CA VAL A 205 43.05 71.74 -22.21
C VAL A 205 42.78 72.65 -23.40
N GLN A 206 41.51 72.95 -23.69
CA GLN A 206 41.13 73.87 -24.77
C GLN A 206 41.76 75.26 -24.57
N TRP A 207 41.66 75.82 -23.36
CA TRP A 207 42.21 77.13 -23.01
C TRP A 207 43.74 77.17 -23.14
N ILE A 208 44.44 76.12 -22.70
CA ILE A 208 45.90 76.01 -22.86
C ILE A 208 46.26 75.96 -24.35
N VAL A 209 45.58 75.10 -25.13
CA VAL A 209 45.82 74.97 -26.58
C VAL A 209 45.58 76.30 -27.31
N ASP A 210 44.47 76.99 -27.00
CA ASP A 210 44.13 78.28 -27.61
C ASP A 210 45.10 79.39 -27.17
N SER A 211 45.54 79.39 -25.91
CA SER A 211 46.53 80.35 -25.41
C SER A 211 47.91 80.14 -26.04
N VAL A 212 48.34 78.87 -26.19
CA VAL A 212 49.58 78.53 -26.89
C VAL A 212 49.50 78.96 -28.36
N LYS A 213 48.40 78.64 -29.07
CA LYS A 213 48.19 79.08 -30.46
C LYS A 213 48.20 80.61 -30.62
N LYS A 214 47.65 81.36 -29.65
CA LYS A 214 47.68 82.83 -29.66
C LYS A 214 49.05 83.41 -29.31
N ALA A 215 49.81 82.75 -28.43
CA ALA A 215 51.15 83.19 -28.03
C ALA A 215 52.21 82.89 -29.10
N PHE A 216 52.02 81.84 -29.91
CA PHE A 216 52.87 81.54 -31.07
C PHE A 216 52.70 82.63 -32.14
N THR A 217 53.75 83.41 -32.38
CA THR A 217 53.79 84.35 -33.51
C THR A 217 54.26 83.64 -34.78
N PRO A 218 53.84 84.07 -35.99
CA PRO A 218 54.28 83.45 -37.25
C PRO A 218 55.80 83.57 -37.47
N GLU A 219 56.47 84.49 -36.77
CA GLU A 219 57.93 84.60 -36.76
C GLU A 219 58.60 83.51 -35.92
N GLN A 220 58.01 83.15 -34.77
CA GLN A 220 58.48 82.04 -33.94
C GLN A 220 58.29 80.69 -34.62
N GLU A 221 57.21 80.49 -35.38
CA GLU A 221 57.03 79.26 -36.18
C GLU A 221 58.16 79.07 -37.20
N LYS A 222 58.55 80.13 -37.91
CA LYS A 222 59.68 80.09 -38.85
C LYS A 222 61.01 79.81 -38.15
N ALA A 223 61.23 80.40 -36.97
CA ALA A 223 62.42 80.15 -36.17
C ALA A 223 62.49 78.69 -35.70
N VAL A 224 61.39 78.13 -35.19
CA VAL A 224 61.31 76.71 -34.80
C VAL A 224 61.52 75.80 -36.01
N LEU A 225 60.92 76.10 -37.18
CA LEU A 225 61.16 75.32 -38.40
C LEU A 225 62.64 75.37 -38.83
N SER A 226 63.30 76.52 -38.72
CA SER A 226 64.74 76.62 -38.99
C SER A 226 65.58 75.81 -38.00
N GLN A 227 65.19 75.79 -36.73
CA GLN A 227 65.84 74.97 -35.70
C GLN A 227 65.61 73.47 -35.97
N CYS A 228 64.40 73.06 -36.38
CA CYS A 228 64.13 71.67 -36.78
C CYS A 228 64.96 71.26 -38.01
N ILE A 229 65.16 72.18 -38.97
CA ILE A 229 66.04 71.94 -40.13
C ILE A 229 67.49 71.81 -39.66
N SER A 230 67.97 72.64 -38.73
CA SER A 230 69.33 72.49 -38.20
C SER A 230 69.49 71.21 -37.40
N ASP A 231 68.49 70.80 -36.63
CA ASP A 231 68.52 69.55 -35.85
C ASP A 231 68.48 68.32 -36.77
N LEU A 232 67.71 68.35 -37.87
CA LEU A 232 67.72 67.31 -38.89
C LEU A 232 69.04 67.27 -39.68
N GLN A 233 69.62 68.43 -40.00
CA GLN A 233 70.95 68.50 -40.62
C GLN A 233 72.04 67.99 -39.67
N ALA A 234 71.90 68.21 -38.36
CA ALA A 234 72.79 67.66 -37.35
C ALA A 234 72.65 66.13 -37.25
N LEU A 235 71.43 65.60 -37.27
CA LEU A 235 71.16 64.16 -37.32
C LEU A 235 71.61 63.48 -38.63
N GLN A 236 71.62 64.20 -39.76
CA GLN A 236 72.12 63.69 -41.05
C GLN A 236 73.65 63.66 -41.13
N LYS A 237 74.33 64.49 -40.32
CA LYS A 237 75.79 64.54 -40.23
C LYS A 237 76.37 63.59 -39.18
N ALA A 238 75.53 63.01 -38.33
CA ALA A 238 75.84 61.86 -37.47
C ALA A 238 75.65 60.56 -38.26
#